data_AF-A0AAC9JH52-F1
#
_entry.id   AF-A0AAC9JH52-F1
#
_cell.length_a   1.000
_cell.length_b   1.000
_cell.length_c   1.000
_cell.angle_alpha   90.00
_cell.angle_beta   90.00
_cell.angle_gamma   90.00
#
_symmetry.space_group_name_H-M   'P 1'
#
loop_
_entity.id
_entity.type
_entity.pdbx_description
1 polymer ?
#
loop_
_entity_poly.entity_id
_entity_poly.type
_entity_poly.pdbx_seq_one_letter_code
_entity_poly.pdbx_strand_id
1 'polypeptide(L)'
;MSKLLIYITGALMLLIVAIASWNTFKTLMDISERNSELTFMGSSGWRWHDESQRIQIKRVKNQLPALRKVSENGDYASLVTITQSGSYRGFVFFDTDCEDGAIVTERVPYDGIEQAKLEVLHCLHGKLVYIETWPSAPKINWQGRIGDFQFQEALSNWDFTPLQKAYLKSVAELI
;
A
#
# COMPACT_ATOMS: atom_id res chain seq x y z
N MET A 1 46.92 33.90 14.57
CA MET A 1 46.50 32.47 14.45
C MET A 1 45.26 32.12 15.28
N SER A 2 45.08 32.58 16.54
CA SER A 2 43.93 32.20 17.37
C SER A 2 42.54 32.60 16.82
N LYS A 3 42.41 33.82 16.26
CA LYS A 3 41.12 34.31 15.72
C LYS A 3 40.62 33.46 14.55
N LEU A 4 41.51 33.05 13.64
CA LEU A 4 41.18 32.18 12.51
C LEU A 4 40.69 30.80 13.00
N LEU A 5 41.34 30.28 14.04
CA LEU A 5 41.01 29.00 14.65
C LEU A 5 39.61 29.03 15.30
N ILE A 6 39.23 30.15 15.93
CA ILE A 6 37.88 30.36 16.48
C ILE A 6 36.81 30.40 15.39
N TYR A 7 37.07 31.06 14.26
CA TYR A 7 36.12 31.09 13.14
C TYR A 7 35.96 29.71 12.49
N ILE A 8 37.05 28.96 12.34
CA ILE A 8 37.01 27.60 11.77
C ILE A 8 36.24 26.65 12.69
N THR A 9 36.50 26.67 14.00
CA THR A 9 35.77 25.81 14.95
C THR A 9 34.31 26.21 15.07
N GLY A 10 34.00 27.51 15.05
CA GLY A 10 32.61 28.00 15.01
C GLY A 10 31.88 27.56 13.74
N ALA A 11 32.50 27.70 12.57
CA ALA A 11 31.93 27.25 11.30
C ALA A 11 31.72 25.74 11.28
N LEU A 12 32.67 24.95 11.79
CA LEU A 12 32.56 23.49 11.89
C LEU A 12 31.40 23.08 12.81
N MET A 13 31.25 23.73 13.97
CA MET A 13 30.13 23.48 14.88
C MET A 13 28.78 23.80 14.22
N LEU A 14 28.66 24.92 13.51
CA LEU A 14 27.46 25.27 12.77
C LEU A 14 27.13 24.23 11.68
N LEU A 15 28.14 23.71 10.99
CA LEU A 15 27.99 22.68 9.97
C LEU A 15 27.48 21.36 10.56
N ILE A 16 28.02 20.94 11.72
CA ILE A 16 27.55 19.76 12.44
C ILE A 16 26.09 19.94 12.87
N VAL A 17 25.74 21.10 13.43
CA VAL A 17 24.35 21.41 13.84
C VAL A 17 23.41 21.39 12.63
N ALA A 18 23.81 21.97 11.51
CA ALA A 18 23.01 21.98 10.28
C ALA A 18 22.78 20.56 9.73
N ILE A 19 23.83 19.72 9.67
CA ILE A 19 23.72 18.32 9.22
C ILE A 19 22.81 17.52 10.16
N ALA A 20 23.01 17.65 11.48
CA ALA A 20 22.19 16.95 12.45
C ALA A 20 20.71 17.37 12.34
N SER A 21 20.44 18.67 12.27
CA SER A 21 19.08 19.21 12.12
C SER A 21 18.41 18.72 10.84
N TRP A 22 19.15 18.70 9.73
CA TRP A 22 18.64 18.21 8.44
C TRP A 22 18.26 16.72 8.50
N ASN A 23 19.12 15.89 9.08
CA ASN A 23 18.85 14.47 9.25
C ASN A 23 17.63 14.24 10.13
N THR A 24 17.52 14.95 11.26
CA THR A 24 16.35 14.86 12.14
C THR A 24 15.07 15.29 11.43
N PHE A 25 15.10 16.40 10.68
CA PHE A 25 13.96 16.87 9.91
C PHE A 25 13.50 15.84 8.87
N LYS A 26 14.44 15.27 8.11
CA LYS A 26 14.15 14.21 7.13
C LYS A 26 13.53 12.98 7.79
N THR A 27 14.04 12.53 8.93
CA THR A 27 13.48 11.40 9.67
C THR A 27 12.07 11.68 10.16
N LEU A 28 11.80 12.87 10.70
CA LEU A 28 10.47 13.24 11.17
C LEU A 28 9.45 13.33 10.02
N MET A 29 9.87 13.86 8.86
CA MET A 29 9.03 13.86 7.65
C MET A 29 8.67 12.45 7.21
N ASP A 30 9.65 11.55 7.08
CA ASP A 30 9.41 10.15 6.69
C ASP A 30 8.46 9.43 7.66
N ILE A 31 8.62 9.65 8.97
CA ILE A 31 7.69 9.12 9.98
C ILE A 31 6.29 9.71 9.80
N SER A 32 6.18 11.00 9.53
CA SER A 32 4.90 11.68 9.33
C SER A 32 4.18 11.16 8.08
N GLU A 33 4.89 11.03 6.96
CA GLU A 33 4.37 10.46 5.72
C GLU A 33 3.88 9.04 5.95
N ARG A 34 4.70 8.17 6.57
CA ARG A 34 4.28 6.81 6.93
C ARG A 34 3.03 6.78 7.79
N ASN A 35 2.97 7.61 8.84
CA ASN A 35 1.79 7.64 9.70
C ASN A 35 0.52 8.09 8.95
N SER A 36 0.66 9.00 7.97
CA SER A 36 -0.46 9.42 7.13
C SER A 36 -1.03 8.26 6.28
N GLU A 37 -0.20 7.28 5.90
CA GLU A 37 -0.63 6.11 5.13
C GLU A 37 -1.61 5.23 5.91
N LEU A 38 -1.51 5.18 7.24
CA LEU A 38 -2.46 4.43 8.08
C LEU A 38 -3.89 4.96 7.97
N THR A 39 -4.02 6.25 7.67
CA THR A 39 -5.30 6.96 7.47
C THR A 39 -5.62 7.26 6.01
N PHE A 40 -4.85 6.70 5.07
CA PHE A 40 -5.05 6.91 3.64
C PHE A 40 -6.51 6.67 3.23
N MET A 41 -7.04 7.59 2.44
CA MET A 41 -8.44 7.67 1.99
C MET A 41 -9.47 7.58 3.12
N GLY A 42 -9.16 8.16 4.30
CA GLY A 42 -10.07 8.18 5.45
C GLY A 42 -10.30 6.82 6.12
N SER A 43 -9.55 5.79 5.71
CA SER A 43 -9.70 4.45 6.29
C SER A 43 -9.07 4.35 7.68
N SER A 44 -9.68 3.56 8.57
CA SER A 44 -9.22 3.40 9.96
C SER A 44 -8.99 1.93 10.32
N GLY A 45 -8.23 1.71 11.40
CA GLY A 45 -7.95 0.38 11.95
C GLY A 45 -6.74 -0.33 11.34
N TRP A 46 -5.99 0.33 10.47
CA TRP A 46 -4.72 -0.16 9.94
C TRP A 46 -3.61 0.01 10.95
N ARG A 47 -2.71 -0.97 10.98
CA ARG A 47 -1.47 -0.92 11.75
C ARG A 47 -0.35 -1.50 10.90
N TRP A 48 0.87 -1.05 11.17
CA TRP A 48 2.04 -1.61 10.52
C TRP A 48 2.20 -3.09 10.83
N HIS A 49 2.45 -3.88 9.79
CA HIS A 49 2.86 -5.27 9.91
C HIS A 49 4.32 -5.43 9.53
N ASP A 50 4.71 -4.88 8.38
CA ASP A 50 6.09 -4.78 7.92
C ASP A 50 6.30 -3.35 7.42
N GLU A 51 6.88 -2.50 8.28
CA GLU A 51 7.17 -1.10 7.96
C GLU A 51 8.20 -0.96 6.84
N SER A 52 9.13 -1.92 6.71
CA SER A 52 10.18 -1.86 5.69
C SER A 52 9.63 -2.04 4.29
N GLN A 53 8.57 -2.85 4.16
CA GLN A 53 7.84 -3.08 2.90
C GLN A 53 6.61 -2.19 2.76
N ARG A 54 6.35 -1.29 3.73
CA ARG A 54 5.13 -0.49 3.86
C ARG A 54 3.85 -1.33 3.84
N ILE A 55 3.89 -2.53 4.41
CA ILE A 55 2.74 -3.43 4.52
C ILE A 55 2.05 -3.23 5.87
N GLN A 56 0.74 -3.06 5.79
CA GLN A 56 -0.16 -2.81 6.90
C GLN A 56 -1.14 -3.98 7.03
N ILE A 57 -1.67 -4.19 8.22
CA ILE A 57 -2.68 -5.19 8.50
C ILE A 57 -3.85 -4.58 9.27
N LYS A 58 -5.07 -4.97 8.88
CA LYS A 58 -6.30 -4.66 9.61
C LYS A 58 -6.89 -5.94 10.19
N ARG A 59 -7.17 -5.91 11.49
CA ARG A 59 -7.82 -6.99 12.25
C ARG A 59 -8.97 -6.40 13.05
N VAL A 60 -10.20 -6.61 12.60
CA VAL A 60 -11.40 -6.14 13.29
C VAL A 60 -12.25 -7.35 13.63
N LYS A 61 -12.79 -7.39 14.85
CA LYS A 61 -13.68 -8.48 15.29
C LYS A 61 -14.87 -8.58 14.32
N ASN A 62 -15.27 -9.80 13.96
CA ASN A 62 -16.34 -10.08 13.00
C ASN A 62 -16.11 -9.54 11.57
N GLN A 63 -14.87 -9.22 11.20
CA GLN A 63 -14.51 -8.86 9.83
C GLN A 63 -13.34 -9.72 9.36
N LEU A 64 -13.31 -10.02 8.06
CA LEU A 64 -12.18 -10.72 7.45
C LEU A 64 -10.94 -9.80 7.53
N PRO A 65 -9.77 -10.35 7.93
CA PRO A 65 -8.55 -9.56 7.99
C PRO A 65 -8.09 -9.17 6.58
N ALA A 66 -7.30 -8.11 6.49
CA ALA A 66 -6.74 -7.66 5.23
C ALA A 66 -5.31 -7.15 5.41
N LEU A 67 -4.47 -7.42 4.42
CA LEU A 67 -3.18 -6.75 4.22
C LEU A 67 -3.37 -5.59 3.25
N ARG A 68 -2.61 -4.52 3.43
CA ARG A 68 -2.62 -3.37 2.53
C ARG A 68 -1.24 -2.78 2.36
N LYS A 69 -0.99 -2.17 1.20
CA LYS A 69 0.13 -1.28 0.92
C LYS A 69 -0.39 -0.04 0.20
N VAL A 70 0.09 1.14 0.59
CA VAL A 70 -0.16 2.40 -0.14
C VAL A 70 1.00 2.62 -1.10
N SER A 71 0.71 3.07 -2.32
CA SER A 71 1.76 3.36 -3.30
C SER A 71 2.64 4.52 -2.82
N GLU A 72 3.90 4.56 -3.24
CA GLU A 72 4.85 5.57 -2.75
C GLU A 72 4.41 7.00 -3.06
N ASN A 73 3.74 7.20 -4.20
CA ASN A 73 3.20 8.49 -4.62
C ASN A 73 1.83 8.81 -4.02
N GLY A 74 1.19 7.85 -3.34
CA GLY A 74 -0.14 8.03 -2.75
C GLY A 74 -1.30 7.95 -3.75
N ASP A 75 -1.06 7.54 -5.00
CA ASP A 75 -2.10 7.51 -6.04
C ASP A 75 -3.08 6.34 -5.89
N TYR A 76 -2.68 5.27 -5.19
CA TYR A 76 -3.50 4.10 -4.99
C TYR A 76 -3.11 3.32 -3.72
N ALA A 77 -4.01 2.45 -3.27
CA ALA A 77 -3.71 1.45 -2.24
C ALA A 77 -4.13 0.04 -2.70
N SER A 78 -3.22 -0.90 -2.53
CA SER A 78 -3.43 -2.31 -2.83
C SER A 78 -3.76 -3.06 -1.55
N LEU A 79 -4.80 -3.87 -1.59
CA LEU A 79 -5.33 -4.62 -0.45
C LEU A 79 -5.51 -6.08 -0.85
N VAL A 80 -5.11 -7.01 0.02
CA VAL A 80 -5.38 -8.44 -0.13
C VAL A 80 -6.09 -8.98 1.11
N THR A 81 -7.19 -9.70 0.91
CA THR A 81 -7.96 -10.38 1.95
C THR A 81 -8.21 -11.84 1.55
N ILE A 82 -8.77 -12.63 2.47
CA ILE A 82 -9.19 -14.00 2.22
C ILE A 82 -10.71 -14.03 2.30
N THR A 83 -11.36 -14.49 1.24
CA THR A 83 -12.81 -14.68 1.16
C THR A 83 -13.29 -15.77 2.12
N GLN A 84 -14.59 -15.83 2.39
CA GLN A 84 -15.18 -16.89 3.22
C GLN A 84 -14.94 -18.31 2.67
N SER A 85 -14.78 -18.45 1.35
CA SER A 85 -14.44 -19.73 0.70
C SER A 85 -12.94 -20.08 0.80
N GLY A 86 -12.11 -19.25 1.42
CA GLY A 86 -10.67 -19.45 1.56
C GLY A 86 -9.83 -18.97 0.37
N SER A 87 -10.45 -18.44 -0.70
CA SER A 87 -9.72 -17.86 -1.83
C SER A 87 -9.17 -16.47 -1.48
N TYR A 88 -8.01 -16.11 -2.02
CA TYR A 88 -7.42 -14.78 -1.86
C TYR A 88 -8.10 -13.80 -2.83
N ARG A 89 -8.38 -12.59 -2.35
CA ARG A 89 -8.96 -11.53 -3.18
C ARG A 89 -8.16 -10.25 -3.02
N GLY A 90 -7.69 -9.73 -4.14
CA GLY A 90 -6.98 -8.47 -4.25
C GLY A 90 -7.92 -7.34 -4.66
N PHE A 91 -7.65 -6.14 -4.14
CA PHE A 91 -8.29 -4.89 -4.52
C PHE A 91 -7.20 -3.83 -4.72
N VAL A 92 -7.30 -3.02 -5.78
CA VAL A 92 -6.52 -1.78 -5.90
C VAL A 92 -7.50 -0.62 -5.93
N PHE A 93 -7.43 0.23 -4.92
CA PHE A 93 -8.24 1.44 -4.80
C PHE A 93 -7.42 2.62 -5.31
N PHE A 94 -7.92 3.30 -6.34
CA PHE A 94 -7.32 4.56 -6.80
C PHE A 94 -7.91 5.73 -6.02
N ASP A 95 -7.09 6.73 -5.69
CA ASP A 95 -7.59 7.96 -5.07
C ASP A 95 -8.20 8.88 -6.13
N THR A 96 -9.33 8.44 -6.67
CA THR A 96 -10.11 9.18 -7.66
C THR A 96 -11.58 8.96 -7.36
N ASP A 97 -12.31 10.06 -7.28
CA ASP A 97 -13.74 10.03 -7.04
C ASP A 97 -14.48 9.53 -8.29
N CYS A 98 -15.49 8.69 -8.08
CA CYS A 98 -16.34 8.17 -9.12
C CYS A 98 -17.80 8.07 -8.66
N GLU A 99 -18.72 7.94 -9.61
CA GLU A 99 -20.13 7.69 -9.31
C GLU A 99 -20.37 6.20 -9.04
N ASP A 100 -21.03 5.88 -7.92
CA ASP A 100 -21.32 4.49 -7.55
C ASP A 100 -22.05 3.74 -8.68
N GLY A 101 -21.52 2.57 -9.04
CA GLY A 101 -22.03 1.78 -10.17
C GLY A 101 -21.40 2.11 -11.53
N ALA A 102 -20.56 3.14 -11.63
CA ALA A 102 -19.76 3.38 -12.82
C ALA A 102 -18.75 2.23 -13.04
N ILE A 103 -18.50 1.92 -14.31
CA ILE A 103 -17.55 0.90 -14.75
C ILE A 103 -16.65 1.51 -15.81
N VAL A 104 -15.34 1.40 -15.62
CA VAL A 104 -14.34 1.75 -16.64
C VAL A 104 -13.74 0.45 -17.15
N THR A 105 -13.78 0.22 -18.46
CA THR A 105 -13.26 -1.01 -19.08
C THR A 105 -12.30 -0.69 -20.20
N GLU A 106 -11.20 -1.42 -20.28
CA GLU A 106 -10.27 -1.33 -21.41
C GLU A 106 -9.73 -2.71 -21.77
N ARG A 107 -9.41 -2.90 -23.05
CA ARG A 107 -8.70 -4.10 -23.50
C ARG A 107 -7.21 -3.81 -23.56
N VAL A 108 -6.46 -4.53 -22.73
CA VAL A 108 -5.04 -4.27 -22.52
C VAL A 108 -4.24 -5.45 -23.08
N PRO A 109 -3.34 -5.22 -24.04
CA PRO A 109 -2.38 -6.23 -24.46
C PRO A 109 -1.32 -6.41 -23.37
N TYR A 110 -1.07 -7.65 -22.96
CA TYR A 110 0.03 -8.00 -22.06
C TYR A 110 1.05 -8.86 -22.79
N ASP A 111 2.33 -8.67 -22.48
CA ASP A 111 3.42 -9.43 -23.08
C ASP A 111 3.23 -10.93 -22.86
N GLY A 112 3.23 -11.71 -23.94
CA GLY A 112 3.06 -13.16 -23.91
C GLY A 112 1.62 -13.67 -23.96
N ILE A 113 0.62 -12.79 -24.11
CA ILE A 113 -0.79 -13.18 -24.32
C ILE A 113 -1.23 -12.72 -25.72
N GLU A 114 -1.65 -13.66 -26.58
CA GLU A 114 -2.07 -13.37 -27.96
C GLU A 114 -3.34 -12.49 -28.05
N GLN A 115 -4.15 -12.43 -26.99
CA GLN A 115 -5.38 -11.65 -26.92
C GLN A 115 -5.34 -10.65 -25.77
N ALA A 116 -5.70 -9.41 -26.08
CA ALA A 116 -5.83 -8.35 -25.07
C ALA A 116 -6.86 -8.76 -24.01
N LYS A 117 -6.45 -8.73 -22.74
CA LYS A 117 -7.31 -9.04 -21.60
C LYS A 117 -8.25 -7.85 -21.37
N LEU A 118 -9.52 -8.13 -21.11
CA LEU A 118 -10.46 -7.10 -20.67
C LEU A 118 -10.19 -6.79 -19.20
N GLU A 119 -9.70 -5.59 -18.92
CA GLU A 119 -9.51 -5.08 -17.57
C GLU A 119 -10.65 -4.15 -17.20
N VAL A 120 -11.07 -4.23 -15.92
CA VAL A 120 -12.26 -3.55 -15.42
C VAL A 120 -11.97 -2.86 -14.10
N LEU A 121 -12.33 -1.58 -14.01
CA LEU A 121 -12.44 -0.84 -12.76
C LEU A 121 -13.92 -0.68 -12.40
N HIS A 122 -14.24 -0.96 -11.15
CA HIS A 122 -15.56 -0.76 -10.57
C HIS A 122 -15.53 0.46 -9.65
N CYS A 123 -16.56 1.31 -9.69
CA CYS A 123 -16.74 2.30 -8.64
C CYS A 123 -17.40 1.65 -7.41
N LEU A 124 -16.70 1.63 -6.28
CA LEU A 124 -17.20 1.15 -5.00
C LEU A 124 -17.00 2.21 -3.93
N HIS A 125 -18.09 2.67 -3.31
CA HIS A 125 -18.06 3.70 -2.28
C HIS A 125 -17.38 4.99 -2.76
N GLY A 126 -17.68 5.39 -3.99
CA GLY A 126 -17.13 6.57 -4.63
C GLY A 126 -15.66 6.47 -5.05
N LYS A 127 -15.04 5.28 -5.02
CA LYS A 127 -13.63 5.08 -5.41
C LYS A 127 -13.50 4.02 -6.49
N LEU A 128 -12.58 4.22 -7.43
CA LEU A 128 -12.30 3.27 -8.50
C LEU A 128 -11.49 2.09 -7.95
N VAL A 129 -11.94 0.88 -8.26
CA VAL A 129 -11.41 -0.37 -7.70
C VAL A 129 -11.15 -1.39 -8.80
N TYR A 130 -9.91 -1.85 -8.90
CA TYR A 130 -9.56 -3.06 -9.65
C TYR A 130 -9.64 -4.28 -8.72
N ILE A 131 -10.19 -5.40 -9.20
CA ILE A 131 -10.44 -6.59 -8.36
C ILE A 131 -9.86 -7.83 -9.05
N GLU A 132 -9.15 -8.65 -8.30
CA GLU A 132 -8.67 -9.94 -8.76
C GLU A 132 -8.82 -11.01 -7.67
N THR A 133 -8.95 -12.28 -8.06
CA THR A 133 -9.10 -13.40 -7.13
C THR A 133 -8.17 -14.53 -7.50
N TRP A 134 -7.52 -15.11 -6.50
CA TRP A 134 -6.60 -16.23 -6.65
C TRP A 134 -7.01 -17.38 -5.74
N PRO A 135 -6.85 -18.64 -6.19
CA PRO A 135 -7.19 -19.82 -5.38
C PRO A 135 -6.24 -20.02 -4.19
N SER A 136 -5.04 -19.45 -4.24
CA SER A 136 -4.00 -19.55 -3.22
C SER A 136 -3.26 -18.22 -3.06
N ALA A 137 -2.37 -18.13 -2.07
CA ALA A 137 -1.59 -16.92 -1.83
C ALA A 137 -0.80 -16.53 -3.09
N PRO A 138 -1.03 -15.34 -3.67
CA PRO A 138 -0.41 -14.94 -4.93
C PRO A 138 1.10 -14.75 -4.75
N LYS A 139 1.90 -15.35 -5.63
CA LYS A 139 3.35 -15.17 -5.71
C LYS A 139 3.75 -14.57 -7.05
N ILE A 140 3.03 -13.53 -7.46
CA ILE A 140 3.15 -12.90 -8.76
C ILE A 140 3.49 -11.42 -8.60
N ASN A 141 3.92 -10.79 -9.69
CA ASN A 141 3.89 -9.34 -9.82
C ASN A 141 2.52 -8.98 -10.39
N TRP A 142 1.65 -8.48 -9.52
CA TRP A 142 0.29 -8.10 -9.86
C TRP A 142 0.29 -6.69 -10.43
N GLN A 143 -0.12 -6.54 -11.68
CA GLN A 143 -0.10 -5.27 -12.38
C GLN A 143 -1.34 -5.11 -13.22
N GLY A 144 -1.71 -3.86 -13.49
CA GLY A 144 -2.80 -3.52 -14.38
C GLY A 144 -2.69 -2.10 -14.88
N ARG A 145 -3.22 -1.86 -16.08
CA ARG A 145 -3.30 -0.53 -16.70
C ARG A 145 -4.66 -0.36 -17.37
N ILE A 146 -5.46 0.59 -16.91
CA ILE A 146 -6.77 0.92 -17.46
C ILE A 146 -6.81 2.44 -17.63
N GLY A 147 -6.65 2.92 -18.86
CA GLY A 147 -6.53 4.32 -19.22
C GLY A 147 -5.29 4.92 -18.57
N ASP A 148 -5.53 5.94 -17.74
CA ASP A 148 -4.52 6.62 -16.95
C ASP A 148 -4.26 5.94 -15.59
N PHE A 149 -5.07 4.94 -15.23
CA PHE A 149 -4.94 4.21 -13.97
C PHE A 149 -3.98 3.04 -14.15
N GLN A 150 -2.84 3.09 -13.47
CA GLN A 150 -1.84 2.02 -13.50
C GLN A 150 -1.41 1.64 -12.10
N PHE A 151 -1.15 0.36 -11.88
CA PHE A 151 -0.60 -0.14 -10.64
C PHE A 151 0.36 -1.29 -10.89
N GLN A 152 1.31 -1.47 -9.97
CA GLN A 152 2.22 -2.60 -9.98
C GLN A 152 2.60 -2.97 -8.55
N GLU A 153 2.31 -4.21 -8.18
CA GLU A 153 2.56 -4.76 -6.86
C GLU A 153 3.30 -6.09 -6.94
N ALA A 154 4.49 -6.13 -6.37
CA ALA A 154 5.25 -7.37 -6.19
C ALA A 154 4.67 -8.17 -5.02
N LEU A 155 3.52 -8.82 -5.21
CA LEU A 155 2.89 -9.68 -4.20
C LEU A 155 3.78 -10.87 -3.82
N SER A 156 4.71 -11.25 -4.70
CA SER A 156 5.81 -12.16 -4.42
C SER A 156 6.66 -11.78 -3.18
N ASN A 157 6.72 -10.49 -2.83
CA ASN A 157 7.47 -9.98 -1.67
C ASN A 157 6.61 -9.86 -0.41
N TRP A 158 5.30 -10.10 -0.48
CA TRP A 158 4.41 -9.95 0.67
C TRP A 158 4.40 -11.24 1.51
N ASP A 159 4.52 -11.10 2.83
CA ASP A 159 4.26 -12.20 3.75
C ASP A 159 2.76 -12.34 4.04
N PHE A 160 2.13 -13.37 3.47
CA PHE A 160 0.71 -13.67 3.68
C PHE A 160 0.44 -14.54 4.94
N THR A 161 1.46 -15.07 5.59
CA THR A 161 1.35 -15.83 6.84
C THR A 161 0.51 -15.12 7.93
N PRO A 162 0.72 -13.84 8.26
CA PRO A 162 -0.10 -13.11 9.23
C PRO A 162 -1.58 -13.00 8.83
N LEU A 163 -1.86 -12.89 7.53
CA LEU A 163 -3.21 -12.80 7.00
C LEU A 163 -3.93 -14.14 7.16
N GLN A 164 -3.27 -15.23 6.78
CA GLN A 164 -3.79 -16.58 6.92
C GLN A 164 -4.05 -16.95 8.39
N LYS A 165 -3.12 -16.62 9.30
CA LYS A 165 -3.30 -16.82 10.74
C LYS A 165 -4.50 -16.04 11.28
N ALA A 166 -4.65 -14.78 10.89
CA ALA A 166 -5.77 -13.96 11.30
C ALA A 166 -7.11 -14.49 10.75
N TYR A 167 -7.11 -14.99 9.50
CA TYR A 167 -8.29 -15.55 8.86
C TYR A 167 -8.77 -16.79 9.59
N LEU A 168 -7.88 -17.75 9.85
CA LEU A 168 -8.21 -18.98 10.58
C LEU A 168 -8.78 -18.67 11.96
N LYS A 169 -8.24 -17.67 12.66
CA LYS A 169 -8.80 -17.20 13.94
C LYS A 169 -10.20 -16.63 13.77
N SER A 170 -10.43 -15.78 12.76
CA SER A 170 -11.74 -15.17 12.51
C SER A 170 -12.82 -16.18 12.15
N VAL A 171 -12.47 -17.25 11.42
CA VAL A 171 -13.40 -18.33 11.06
C VAL A 171 -13.66 -19.27 12.23
N ALA A 172 -12.63 -19.57 13.04
CA ALA A 172 -12.80 -20.40 14.24
C ALA A 172 -13.71 -19.75 15.29
N GLU A 173 -13.74 -18.42 15.39
CA GLU A 173 -14.66 -17.69 16.29
C GLU A 173 -16.11 -17.65 15.78
N LEU A 174 -16.37 -18.06 14.53
CA LEU A 174 -17.71 -18.12 13.93
C LEU A 174 -18.39 -19.49 14.07
N ILE A 175 -17.66 -20.51 14.54
CA ILE A 175 -18.14 -21.88 14.81
C ILE A 175 -18.43 -22.03 16.30
#